data_AF-A0A6A5YN08-F1
#
_entry.id   AF-A0A6A5YN08-F1
#
_cell.length_a   1.000
_cell.length_b   1.000
_cell.length_c   1.000
_cell.angle_alpha   90.00
_cell.angle_beta   90.00
_cell.angle_gamma   90.00
#
_symmetry.space_group_name_H-M   'P 1'
#
loop_
_entity.id
_entity.type
_entity.pdbx_description
1 polymer ?
#
loop_
_entity_poly.entity_id
_entity_poly.type
_entity_poly.pdbx_seq_one_letter_code
_entity_poly.pdbx_strand_id
1 'polypeptide(L)'
;MERPLLTLKQSGVSWDDPKSQFTVPPGEEDLNCARFINAYSPVVNSSYEHWMPPGKTPKFAFEACSGARSDLTAEFGGNNLDFYPLADACLFHRQWDKDYGKTYTEDTETDPEKMGACRHEFWWEEVNKLIWDTNRAIEYAVNAYSDSSIQFIDIDGAFDGHRFCETKRSGLWNRPARWLITVGKEGGTLNHYNRPGDTLSGEDQAIYDIMTNSGNYPSKNGDNATLHFVSFQYPDLILEFSTKMADDIVTDTSFPGGGQIARTLHPQPKDHKAMADIIFDRLAQDFHFPPTPSHPIPVPVSAPAPAPSKAIGVVIEYFGMPGQDQAPPSVSPSWVLFQTTLGKSEVCGNNGATEISRVKINPDTIDMNNALENPPWPGGSFDIDVEDEGAYQFLCDGSNAGTLWCRGQLLTSCRGDPNKGRGSTQCGNRDDGKAKQQAVVICEY
;
A
#
# COMPACT_ATOMS: atom_id res chain seq x y z
N MET A 1 -31.87 -28.51 11.37
CA MET A 1 -32.09 -27.45 10.36
C MET A 1 -30.72 -27.04 9.86
N GLU A 2 -30.32 -27.56 8.71
CA GLU A 2 -29.10 -27.16 8.02
C GLU A 2 -29.31 -25.76 7.45
N ARG A 3 -28.39 -24.84 7.77
CA ARG A 3 -28.39 -23.49 7.18
C ARG A 3 -27.79 -23.58 5.77
N PRO A 4 -28.32 -22.87 4.77
CA PRO A 4 -27.73 -22.87 3.44
C PRO A 4 -26.36 -22.16 3.49
N LEU A 5 -25.32 -22.85 3.02
CA LEU A 5 -24.00 -22.27 2.78
C LEU A 5 -24.09 -21.32 1.58
N LEU A 6 -23.80 -20.05 1.80
CA LEU A 6 -23.49 -19.11 0.72
C LEU A 6 -21.97 -19.18 0.47
N THR A 7 -21.57 -19.93 -0.54
CA THR A 7 -20.18 -19.99 -1.01
C THR A 7 -19.89 -18.76 -1.87
N LEU A 8 -19.19 -17.77 -1.31
CA LEU A 8 -18.55 -16.72 -2.10
C LEU A 8 -17.38 -17.34 -2.88
N LYS A 9 -17.54 -17.47 -4.20
CA LYS A 9 -16.51 -17.94 -5.12
C LYS A 9 -15.48 -16.84 -5.36
N GLN A 10 -14.51 -16.73 -4.47
CA GLN A 10 -13.19 -16.10 -4.68
C GLN A 10 -12.37 -16.30 -3.40
N SER A 11 -11.31 -17.11 -3.50
CA SER A 11 -10.42 -17.51 -2.39
C SER A 11 -11.16 -17.81 -1.07
N GLY A 12 -12.16 -18.69 -1.13
CA GLY A 12 -12.94 -19.10 0.03
C GLY A 12 -12.34 -20.32 0.71
N VAL A 13 -12.32 -20.32 2.04
CA VAL A 13 -12.18 -21.55 2.83
C VAL A 13 -13.59 -22.11 3.08
N SER A 14 -13.88 -23.32 2.60
CA SER A 14 -15.18 -23.96 2.80
C SER A 14 -15.06 -25.27 3.57
N TRP A 15 -16.17 -25.76 4.10
CA TRP A 15 -16.25 -27.05 4.79
C TRP A 15 -17.25 -27.94 4.03
N ASP A 16 -16.86 -29.20 3.76
CA ASP A 16 -17.74 -30.26 3.26
C ASP A 16 -18.42 -30.12 1.86
N ASP A 17 -17.70 -29.63 0.84
CA ASP A 17 -18.04 -29.93 -0.58
C ASP A 17 -16.98 -30.84 -1.26
N PRO A 18 -17.33 -32.00 -1.83
CA PRO A 18 -16.40 -32.85 -2.61
C PRO A 18 -16.05 -32.29 -4.00
N LYS A 19 -16.64 -31.17 -4.45
CA LYS A 19 -16.40 -30.57 -5.78
C LYS A 19 -15.42 -29.40 -5.81
N SER A 20 -14.90 -28.92 -4.68
CA SER A 20 -14.04 -27.72 -4.60
C SER A 20 -12.53 -28.01 -4.57
N GLN A 21 -12.08 -29.15 -5.11
CA GLN A 21 -10.66 -29.49 -5.12
C GLN A 21 -9.90 -28.71 -6.21
N PHE A 22 -8.76 -28.15 -5.81
CA PHE A 22 -7.69 -27.62 -6.66
C PHE A 22 -7.57 -28.38 -7.99
N THR A 23 -7.77 -27.71 -9.12
CA THR A 23 -7.47 -28.26 -10.46
C THR A 23 -6.05 -27.98 -10.92
N VAL A 24 -5.23 -27.29 -10.12
CA VAL A 24 -3.81 -27.08 -10.37
C VAL A 24 -3.03 -28.04 -9.45
N PRO A 25 -2.26 -29.00 -10.00
CA PRO A 25 -1.45 -29.90 -9.20
C PRO A 25 -0.52 -29.13 -8.25
N PRO A 26 -0.26 -29.62 -7.03
CA PRO A 26 0.75 -29.04 -6.15
C PRO A 26 2.10 -28.91 -6.87
N GLY A 27 2.60 -27.69 -7.03
CA GLY A 27 3.87 -27.40 -7.72
C GLY A 27 3.73 -26.88 -9.15
N GLU A 28 2.51 -26.71 -9.67
CA GLU A 28 2.25 -26.06 -10.96
C GLU A 28 1.61 -24.67 -10.75
N GLU A 29 1.97 -23.71 -11.59
CA GLU A 29 1.38 -22.37 -11.60
C GLU A 29 0.25 -22.33 -12.64
N ASP A 30 -0.90 -21.74 -12.28
CA ASP A 30 -1.92 -21.39 -13.27
C ASP A 30 -1.47 -20.10 -13.97
N LEU A 31 -0.68 -20.27 -15.03
CA LEU A 31 -0.07 -19.18 -15.79
C LEU A 31 -1.11 -18.27 -16.44
N ASN A 32 -2.32 -18.78 -16.73
CA ASN A 32 -3.39 -17.97 -17.31
C ASN A 32 -3.96 -16.97 -16.29
N CYS A 33 -3.97 -17.35 -15.01
CA CYS A 33 -4.47 -16.51 -13.93
C CYS A 33 -3.36 -15.86 -13.09
N ALA A 34 -2.09 -16.11 -13.40
CA ALA A 34 -0.91 -15.69 -12.62
C ALA A 34 -1.05 -16.03 -11.12
N ARG A 35 -1.46 -17.26 -10.81
CA ARG A 35 -1.56 -17.74 -9.43
C ARG A 35 -0.21 -18.25 -8.96
N PHE A 36 0.42 -17.52 -8.04
CA PHE A 36 1.73 -17.89 -7.50
C PHE A 36 1.63 -18.70 -6.20
N ILE A 37 2.53 -19.67 -6.02
CA ILE A 37 2.59 -20.51 -4.81
C ILE A 37 2.98 -19.73 -3.53
N ASN A 38 3.60 -18.57 -3.71
CA ASN A 38 4.06 -17.66 -2.66
C ASN A 38 3.11 -16.47 -2.47
N ALA A 39 1.96 -16.42 -3.17
CA ALA A 39 0.92 -15.47 -2.86
C ALA A 39 0.40 -15.68 -1.42
N TYR A 40 -0.15 -14.62 -0.81
CA TYR A 40 -0.56 -14.69 0.60
C TYR A 40 -1.59 -15.81 0.85
N SER A 41 -2.52 -16.08 -0.08
CA SER A 41 -3.56 -17.08 0.15
C SER A 41 -3.00 -18.51 0.19
N PRO A 42 -2.15 -18.94 -0.77
CA PRO A 42 -1.41 -20.22 -0.65
C PRO A 42 -0.49 -20.30 0.57
N VAL A 43 0.21 -19.22 0.93
CA VAL A 43 1.05 -19.17 2.14
C VAL A 43 0.17 -19.40 3.38
N VAL A 44 -0.95 -18.69 3.48
CA VAL A 44 -1.89 -18.84 4.60
C VAL A 44 -2.40 -20.28 4.70
N ASN A 45 -2.81 -20.85 3.57
CA ASN A 45 -3.25 -22.24 3.52
C ASN A 45 -2.13 -23.22 3.89
N SER A 46 -0.89 -23.01 3.45
CA SER A 46 0.23 -23.90 3.75
C SER A 46 0.59 -23.96 5.24
N SER A 47 0.25 -22.91 5.98
CA SER A 47 0.48 -22.78 7.42
C SER A 47 -0.74 -23.15 8.27
N TYR A 48 -1.71 -23.88 7.71
CA TYR A 48 -2.97 -24.17 8.39
C TYR A 48 -2.81 -24.81 9.76
N GLU A 49 -1.78 -25.64 9.96
CA GLU A 49 -1.51 -26.30 11.24
C GLU A 49 -1.28 -25.31 12.39
N HIS A 50 -0.90 -24.06 12.09
CA HIS A 50 -0.66 -23.02 13.08
C HIS A 50 -1.92 -22.28 13.51
N TRP A 51 -2.96 -22.25 12.67
CA TRP A 51 -4.18 -21.48 12.91
C TRP A 51 -5.48 -22.31 12.86
N MET A 52 -5.40 -23.60 12.56
CA MET A 52 -6.53 -24.52 12.61
C MET A 52 -6.60 -25.32 13.90
N PRO A 53 -7.82 -25.56 14.44
CA PRO A 53 -7.99 -26.49 15.56
C PRO A 53 -7.40 -27.87 15.25
N PRO A 54 -6.78 -28.56 16.24
CA PRO A 54 -6.21 -29.88 16.04
C PRO A 54 -7.19 -30.88 15.42
N GLY A 55 -6.74 -31.63 14.41
CA GLY A 55 -7.56 -32.64 13.72
C GLY A 55 -8.54 -32.07 12.69
N LYS A 56 -8.40 -30.80 12.31
CA LYS A 56 -9.14 -30.17 11.22
C LYS A 56 -8.18 -29.77 10.10
N THR A 57 -8.66 -29.87 8.86
CA THR A 57 -7.91 -29.48 7.65
C THR A 57 -8.79 -28.55 6.83
N PRO A 58 -8.34 -27.33 6.48
CA PRO A 58 -9.15 -26.40 5.71
C PRO A 58 -9.30 -26.92 4.27
N LYS A 59 -10.43 -26.63 3.62
CA LYS A 59 -10.51 -26.72 2.16
C LYS A 59 -10.23 -25.36 1.59
N PHE A 60 -9.17 -25.27 0.80
CA PHE A 60 -8.75 -24.05 0.15
C PHE A 60 -9.07 -24.12 -1.33
N ALA A 61 -9.72 -23.08 -1.85
CA ALA A 61 -9.96 -22.92 -3.27
C ALA A 61 -9.35 -21.59 -3.72
N PHE A 62 -8.22 -21.63 -4.44
CA PHE A 62 -7.56 -20.42 -4.92
C PHE A 62 -8.07 -20.03 -6.31
N GLU A 63 -9.14 -19.23 -6.36
CA GLU A 63 -9.80 -18.80 -7.61
C GLU A 63 -9.40 -17.39 -8.08
N ALA A 64 -8.46 -16.72 -7.40
CA ALA A 64 -7.98 -15.40 -7.81
C ALA A 64 -7.38 -15.45 -9.22
N CYS A 65 -7.64 -14.43 -10.05
CA CYS A 65 -7.15 -14.40 -11.42
C CYS A 65 -6.71 -12.99 -11.79
N SER A 66 -5.49 -12.85 -12.29
CA SER A 66 -4.98 -11.58 -12.80
C SER A 66 -5.90 -11.00 -13.87
N GLY A 67 -6.09 -9.68 -13.85
CA GLY A 67 -6.97 -8.97 -14.80
C GLY A 67 -8.48 -9.15 -14.57
N ALA A 68 -8.91 -9.92 -13.57
CA ALA A 68 -10.33 -10.06 -13.26
C ALA A 68 -10.96 -8.69 -12.91
N ARG A 69 -12.13 -8.43 -13.50
CA ARG A 69 -13.02 -7.29 -13.21
C ARG A 69 -14.31 -7.84 -12.61
N SER A 70 -14.88 -7.17 -11.62
CA SER A 70 -16.09 -7.64 -10.94
C SER A 70 -17.17 -6.57 -10.84
N ASP A 71 -18.42 -7.00 -10.72
CA ASP A 71 -19.60 -6.20 -10.36
C ASP A 71 -19.90 -6.24 -8.83
N LEU A 72 -19.12 -6.99 -8.03
CA LEU A 72 -19.25 -7.14 -6.57
C LEU A 72 -17.90 -7.39 -5.85
N THR A 73 -17.80 -6.95 -4.60
CA THR A 73 -16.57 -6.76 -3.80
C THR A 73 -15.95 -8.04 -3.20
N ALA A 74 -14.76 -8.40 -3.69
CA ALA A 74 -13.61 -9.04 -3.02
C ALA A 74 -12.39 -8.14 -3.35
N GLU A 75 -11.10 -8.55 -3.33
CA GLU A 75 -9.96 -7.69 -3.79
C GLU A 75 -10.12 -7.26 -5.28
N PHE A 76 -11.05 -6.35 -5.53
CA PHE A 76 -11.36 -5.70 -6.80
C PHE A 76 -11.37 -4.22 -6.53
N GLY A 77 -10.64 -3.51 -7.37
CA GLY A 77 -10.51 -2.07 -7.27
C GLY A 77 -9.54 -1.61 -8.34
N GLY A 78 -8.32 -2.16 -8.32
CA GLY A 78 -7.29 -1.82 -9.32
C GLY A 78 -7.80 -1.95 -10.76
N ASN A 79 -8.29 -3.12 -11.14
CA ASN A 79 -8.74 -3.35 -12.53
C ASN A 79 -10.06 -2.63 -12.88
N ASN A 80 -10.94 -2.40 -11.90
CA ASN A 80 -12.20 -1.67 -12.10
C ASN A 80 -12.00 -0.15 -12.18
N LEU A 81 -10.95 0.37 -11.53
CA LEU A 81 -10.51 1.75 -11.60
C LEU A 81 -9.59 2.02 -12.81
N ASP A 82 -9.49 1.05 -13.75
CA ASP A 82 -8.57 1.10 -14.88
C ASP A 82 -7.13 1.46 -14.46
N PHE A 83 -6.69 0.97 -13.29
CA PHE A 83 -5.36 1.23 -12.76
C PHE A 83 -4.26 0.72 -13.70
N TYR A 84 -4.53 -0.31 -14.51
CA TYR A 84 -3.57 -0.79 -15.51
C TYR A 84 -3.40 0.17 -16.69
N PRO A 85 -4.46 0.61 -17.41
CA PRO A 85 -4.36 1.71 -18.38
C PRO A 85 -3.71 2.99 -17.82
N LEU A 86 -3.96 3.27 -16.54
CA LEU A 86 -3.43 4.42 -15.83
C LEU A 86 -1.93 4.28 -15.51
N ALA A 87 -1.53 3.18 -14.90
CA ALA A 87 -0.13 2.83 -14.70
C ALA A 87 0.60 2.74 -16.04
N ASP A 88 -0.06 2.29 -17.10
CA ASP A 88 0.49 2.26 -18.44
C ASP A 88 0.77 3.67 -18.96
N ALA A 89 -0.20 4.57 -18.91
CA ALA A 89 0.00 5.97 -19.29
C ALA A 89 1.10 6.69 -18.47
N CYS A 90 1.28 6.30 -17.19
CA CYS A 90 2.20 6.93 -16.26
C CYS A 90 3.62 6.32 -16.25
N LEU A 91 3.75 5.02 -16.48
CA LEU A 91 5.00 4.26 -16.41
C LEU A 91 5.55 3.87 -17.80
N PHE A 92 4.68 3.84 -18.81
CA PHE A 92 4.98 3.50 -20.19
C PHE A 92 4.57 4.66 -21.10
N HIS A 93 5.57 5.38 -21.60
CA HIS A 93 5.30 6.51 -22.46
C HIS A 93 4.58 6.07 -23.73
N ARG A 94 3.40 6.65 -23.98
CA ARG A 94 2.56 6.40 -25.18
C ARG A 94 3.28 6.68 -26.51
N GLN A 95 4.30 7.53 -26.47
CA GLN A 95 5.20 7.82 -27.60
C GLN A 95 6.55 7.15 -27.33
N TRP A 96 6.80 6.03 -27.99
CA TRP A 96 7.96 5.16 -27.79
C TRP A 96 9.28 5.80 -28.26
N ASP A 97 9.22 6.85 -29.07
CA ASP A 97 10.35 7.55 -29.70
C ASP A 97 10.68 8.91 -29.06
N LYS A 98 9.87 9.37 -28.09
CA LYS A 98 10.10 10.64 -27.39
C LYS A 98 11.12 10.43 -26.25
N ASP A 99 12.16 11.26 -26.24
CA ASP A 99 13.13 11.34 -25.14
C ASP A 99 12.54 12.20 -24.02
N TYR A 100 12.26 11.58 -22.87
CA TYR A 100 11.70 12.24 -21.67
C TYR A 100 12.79 12.64 -20.67
N GLY A 101 14.07 12.60 -21.05
CA GLY A 101 15.18 12.95 -20.18
C GLY A 101 15.60 11.83 -19.22
N LYS A 102 16.67 12.08 -18.45
CA LYS A 102 17.34 11.06 -17.60
C LYS A 102 16.73 10.90 -16.21
N THR A 103 15.81 11.77 -15.84
CA THR A 103 15.27 11.88 -14.48
C THR A 103 13.79 12.20 -14.56
N TYR A 104 12.96 11.27 -14.10
CA TYR A 104 11.50 11.40 -13.97
C TYR A 104 11.04 12.69 -13.26
N THR A 105 11.93 13.26 -12.45
CA THR A 105 11.72 14.47 -11.66
C THR A 105 11.94 15.79 -12.41
N GLU A 106 12.52 15.79 -13.62
CA GLU A 106 12.89 17.03 -14.34
C GLU A 106 11.72 17.74 -15.05
N ASP A 107 10.49 17.21 -14.98
CA ASP A 107 9.29 18.01 -15.24
C ASP A 107 9.17 19.06 -14.12
N THR A 108 9.75 20.24 -14.35
CA THR A 108 9.68 21.36 -13.41
C THR A 108 8.32 22.04 -13.51
N GLU A 109 7.74 22.36 -12.36
CA GLU A 109 6.44 23.02 -12.15
C GLU A 109 6.24 24.32 -12.96
N THR A 110 7.33 24.92 -13.43
CA THR A 110 7.35 26.21 -14.12
C THR A 110 7.12 26.14 -15.63
N ASP A 111 7.00 24.96 -16.23
CA ASP A 111 6.79 24.80 -17.69
C ASP A 111 5.60 23.88 -18.00
N PRO A 112 4.39 24.45 -18.17
CA PRO A 112 3.16 23.70 -18.44
C PRO A 112 3.20 22.86 -19.72
N GLU A 113 4.06 23.20 -20.69
CA GLU A 113 4.23 22.43 -21.92
C GLU A 113 5.14 21.21 -21.73
N LYS A 114 5.88 21.16 -20.61
CA LYS A 114 6.73 20.03 -20.20
C LYS A 114 6.17 19.23 -19.03
N MET A 115 5.00 19.60 -18.48
CA MET A 115 4.27 18.67 -17.60
C MET A 115 3.93 17.43 -18.42
N GLY A 116 4.63 16.33 -18.21
CA GLY A 116 4.23 15.04 -18.75
C GLY A 116 2.78 14.75 -18.35
N ALA A 117 2.01 14.12 -19.25
CA ALA A 117 0.61 13.77 -19.02
C ALA A 117 0.40 13.04 -17.66
N CYS A 118 1.41 12.29 -17.22
CA CYS A 118 1.46 11.66 -15.91
C CYS A 118 1.33 12.64 -14.72
N ARG A 119 1.97 13.82 -14.72
CA ARG A 119 1.85 14.78 -13.60
C ARG A 119 0.58 15.60 -13.64
N HIS A 120 0.03 15.83 -14.84
CA HIS A 120 -1.23 16.55 -14.98
C HIS A 120 -2.41 15.70 -14.45
N GLU A 121 -2.26 14.37 -14.44
CA GLU A 121 -3.31 13.43 -14.02
C GLU A 121 -3.07 12.75 -12.65
N PHE A 122 -1.96 13.01 -11.94
CA PHE A 122 -1.65 12.25 -10.72
C PHE A 122 -1.09 13.03 -9.51
N TRP A 123 -1.77 12.87 -8.38
CA TRP A 123 -1.22 13.01 -7.03
C TRP A 123 -1.22 11.63 -6.38
N TRP A 124 -0.06 11.04 -6.07
CA TRP A 124 0.02 9.72 -5.43
C TRP A 124 -0.71 9.65 -4.08
N GLU A 125 -0.84 10.79 -3.41
CA GLU A 125 -1.67 10.96 -2.21
C GLU A 125 -3.14 10.69 -2.49
N GLU A 126 -3.67 11.10 -3.64
CA GLU A 126 -5.08 10.86 -4.03
C GLU A 126 -5.35 9.39 -4.30
N VAL A 127 -4.40 8.65 -4.89
CA VAL A 127 -4.54 7.20 -5.09
C VAL A 127 -4.44 6.43 -3.78
N ASN A 128 -3.47 6.74 -2.93
CA ASN A 128 -3.39 6.13 -1.61
C ASN A 128 -4.67 6.44 -0.80
N LYS A 129 -5.17 7.68 -0.87
CA LYS A 129 -6.43 8.07 -0.25
C LYS A 129 -7.62 7.34 -0.84
N LEU A 130 -7.73 7.21 -2.17
CA LEU A 130 -8.82 6.49 -2.84
C LEU A 130 -8.87 5.02 -2.42
N ILE A 131 -7.70 4.38 -2.33
CA ILE A 131 -7.59 2.99 -1.91
C ILE A 131 -7.97 2.85 -0.44
N TRP A 132 -7.49 3.77 0.41
CA TRP A 132 -7.89 3.82 1.81
C TRP A 132 -9.41 4.03 1.98
N ASP A 133 -10.00 4.98 1.26
CA ASP A 133 -11.45 5.24 1.27
C ASP A 133 -12.24 4.01 0.78
N THR A 134 -11.74 3.31 -0.25
CA THR A 134 -12.34 2.09 -0.78
C THR A 134 -12.27 0.95 0.23
N ASN A 135 -11.10 0.72 0.84
CA ASN A 135 -10.92 -0.28 1.90
C ASN A 135 -11.88 -0.01 3.07
N ARG A 136 -12.03 1.25 3.48
CA ARG A 136 -12.95 1.64 4.57
C ARG A 136 -14.42 1.43 4.20
N ALA A 137 -14.78 1.68 2.94
CA ALA A 137 -16.13 1.39 2.45
C ALA A 137 -16.43 -0.12 2.44
N ILE A 138 -15.44 -0.96 2.06
CA ILE A 138 -15.54 -2.42 2.13
C ILE A 138 -15.71 -2.88 3.57
N GLU A 139 -14.87 -2.39 4.49
CA GLU A 139 -14.97 -2.68 5.92
C GLU A 139 -16.37 -2.34 6.46
N TYR A 140 -16.87 -1.15 6.14
CA TYR A 140 -18.21 -0.73 6.53
C TYR A 140 -19.28 -1.68 5.98
N ALA A 141 -19.20 -2.08 4.70
CA ALA A 141 -20.15 -2.99 4.08
C ALA A 141 -20.11 -4.39 4.72
N VAL A 142 -18.93 -4.94 4.97
CA VAL A 142 -18.74 -6.24 5.65
C VAL A 142 -19.35 -6.19 7.05
N ASN A 143 -19.04 -5.16 7.83
CA ASN A 143 -19.56 -4.99 9.18
C ASN A 143 -21.08 -4.78 9.19
N ALA A 144 -21.63 -4.06 8.20
CA ALA A 144 -23.07 -3.85 8.08
C ALA A 144 -23.84 -5.14 7.73
N TYR A 145 -23.23 -6.04 6.94
CA TYR A 145 -23.84 -7.34 6.61
C TYR A 145 -23.95 -8.27 7.82
N SER A 146 -23.11 -8.08 8.85
CA SER A 146 -23.13 -8.85 10.10
C SER A 146 -23.07 -10.38 9.91
N ASP A 147 -22.50 -10.84 8.80
CA ASP A 147 -22.28 -12.25 8.54
C ASP A 147 -20.93 -12.65 9.13
N SER A 148 -20.94 -13.47 10.17
CA SER A 148 -19.72 -13.94 10.85
C SER A 148 -18.78 -14.75 9.95
N SER A 149 -19.24 -15.19 8.77
CA SER A 149 -18.41 -15.88 7.78
C SER A 149 -17.62 -14.95 6.87
N ILE A 150 -17.92 -13.64 6.89
CA ILE A 150 -17.24 -12.62 6.09
C ILE A 150 -16.47 -11.72 7.04
N GLN A 151 -15.17 -11.56 6.79
CA GLN A 151 -14.31 -10.71 7.60
C GLN A 151 -13.56 -9.73 6.73
N PHE A 152 -13.45 -8.50 7.22
CA PHE A 152 -12.52 -7.53 6.68
C PHE A 152 -11.22 -7.62 7.47
N ILE A 153 -10.11 -7.78 6.77
CA ILE A 153 -8.77 -7.79 7.35
C ILE A 153 -8.05 -6.57 6.79
N ASP A 154 -7.75 -5.61 7.66
CA ASP A 154 -6.95 -4.45 7.28
C ASP A 154 -5.48 -4.86 7.13
N ILE A 155 -4.98 -4.76 5.91
CA ILE A 155 -3.59 -5.06 5.57
C ILE A 155 -2.76 -3.79 5.33
N ASP A 156 -3.33 -2.59 5.52
CA ASP A 156 -2.62 -1.34 5.21
C ASP A 156 -1.40 -1.14 6.13
N GLY A 157 -1.44 -1.71 7.35
CA GLY A 157 -0.29 -1.79 8.24
C GLY A 157 0.89 -2.59 7.68
N ALA A 158 0.68 -3.51 6.73
CA ALA A 158 1.77 -4.23 6.06
C ALA A 158 2.55 -3.37 5.07
N PHE A 159 2.05 -2.18 4.73
CA PHE A 159 2.63 -1.30 3.72
C PHE A 159 3.11 0.04 4.29
N ASP A 160 3.25 0.18 5.62
CA ASP A 160 3.68 1.41 6.29
C ASP A 160 2.88 2.66 5.86
N GLY A 161 1.60 2.50 5.53
CA GLY A 161 0.75 3.60 5.03
C GLY A 161 1.05 4.06 3.59
N HIS A 162 1.93 3.36 2.87
CA HIS A 162 2.35 3.69 1.52
C HIS A 162 2.33 2.47 0.59
N ARG A 163 1.13 2.07 0.16
CA ARG A 163 0.95 0.92 -0.74
C ARG A 163 1.64 1.10 -2.10
N PHE A 164 1.89 2.34 -2.54
CA PHE A 164 2.50 2.67 -3.83
C PHE A 164 3.69 3.66 -3.76
N CYS A 165 4.13 4.06 -2.56
CA CYS A 165 5.19 5.07 -2.40
C CYS A 165 6.27 4.64 -1.41
N GLU A 166 7.36 4.04 -1.87
CA GLU A 166 8.50 3.80 -0.99
C GLU A 166 9.25 5.11 -0.69
N THR A 167 9.22 5.56 0.56
CA THR A 167 10.03 6.70 1.01
C THR A 167 11.50 6.27 1.15
N LYS A 168 12.29 6.56 0.11
CA LYS A 168 13.76 6.53 0.07
C LYS A 168 14.41 5.13 -0.05
N ARG A 169 15.01 4.88 -1.22
CA ARG A 169 16.19 4.01 -1.48
C ARG A 169 16.06 2.48 -1.50
N SER A 170 14.88 1.89 -1.65
CA SER A 170 14.77 0.60 -2.35
C SER A 170 14.16 0.83 -3.72
N GLY A 171 14.77 0.26 -4.75
CA GLY A 171 14.32 0.45 -6.11
C GLY A 171 12.97 -0.22 -6.31
N LEU A 172 11.95 0.57 -6.64
CA LEU A 172 11.10 0.16 -7.75
C LEU A 172 12.05 -0.15 -8.91
N TRP A 173 12.26 -1.44 -9.16
CA TRP A 173 13.23 -1.96 -10.12
C TRP A 173 12.82 -1.51 -11.53
N ASN A 174 13.34 -0.36 -11.95
CA ASN A 174 13.20 0.15 -13.31
C ASN A 174 14.54 0.01 -14.05
N ARG A 175 15.00 -1.23 -14.21
CA ARG A 175 16.01 -1.57 -15.22
C ARG A 175 15.31 -2.42 -16.28
N PRO A 176 14.84 -1.83 -17.40
CA PRO A 176 14.31 -2.63 -18.49
C PRO A 176 15.39 -3.63 -18.91
N ALA A 177 15.06 -4.92 -18.87
CA ALA A 177 15.92 -5.95 -19.42
C ALA A 177 16.21 -5.59 -20.89
N ARG A 178 17.50 -5.61 -21.25
CA ARG A 178 17.92 -5.34 -22.63
C ARG A 178 17.74 -6.61 -23.43
N TRP A 179 16.59 -6.74 -24.07
CA TRP A 179 16.31 -7.83 -24.99
C TRP A 179 17.03 -7.61 -26.32
N LEU A 180 17.80 -8.61 -26.73
CA LEU A 180 18.30 -8.78 -28.08
C LEU A 180 17.33 -9.70 -28.81
N ILE A 181 16.63 -9.15 -29.79
CA ILE A 181 15.72 -9.91 -30.64
C ILE A 181 16.51 -10.35 -31.88
N THR A 182 16.54 -11.65 -32.13
CA THR A 182 17.10 -12.21 -33.36
C THR A 182 15.95 -12.74 -34.20
N VAL A 183 15.87 -12.26 -35.44
CA VAL A 183 14.94 -12.80 -36.44
C VAL A 183 15.76 -13.27 -37.62
N GLY A 184 15.57 -14.52 -38.03
CA GLY A 184 16.21 -15.02 -39.25
C GLY A 184 15.54 -16.27 -39.78
N LYS A 185 16.03 -16.76 -40.92
CA LYS A 185 15.57 -18.02 -41.51
C LYS A 185 16.58 -19.12 -41.28
N GLU A 186 16.13 -20.37 -41.11
CA GLU A 186 17.04 -21.51 -41.00
C GLU A 186 17.96 -21.56 -42.24
N GLY A 187 19.29 -21.49 -42.01
CA GLY A 187 20.30 -21.41 -43.07
C GLY A 187 20.47 -20.04 -43.76
N GLY A 188 19.74 -19.01 -43.33
CA GLY A 188 19.79 -17.64 -43.86
C GLY A 188 20.54 -16.63 -42.98
N THR A 189 20.48 -15.36 -43.35
CA THR A 189 21.07 -14.26 -42.57
C THR A 189 20.24 -14.01 -41.32
N LEU A 190 20.89 -14.01 -40.15
CA LEU A 190 20.28 -13.58 -38.88
C LEU A 190 20.32 -12.06 -38.80
N ASN A 191 19.16 -11.43 -38.61
CA ASN A 191 19.06 -10.01 -38.30
C ASN A 191 18.94 -9.86 -36.78
N HIS A 192 19.79 -9.00 -36.20
CA HIS A 192 19.78 -8.71 -34.77
C HIS A 192 19.25 -7.29 -34.54
N TYR A 193 18.22 -7.18 -33.72
CA TYR A 193 17.58 -5.92 -33.35
C TYR A 193 17.93 -5.63 -31.89
N ASN A 194 18.68 -4.56 -31.66
CA ASN A 194 19.21 -4.25 -30.33
C ASN A 194 19.07 -2.78 -29.92
N ARG A 195 18.40 -1.95 -30.75
CA ARG A 195 18.18 -0.53 -30.46
C ARG A 195 16.73 -0.11 -30.68
N PRO A 196 16.23 0.82 -29.85
CA PRO A 196 15.04 1.60 -30.19
C PRO A 196 15.25 2.29 -31.55
N GLY A 197 14.36 2.04 -32.51
CA GLY A 197 14.42 2.61 -33.87
C GLY A 197 14.86 1.64 -34.97
N ASP A 198 15.24 0.41 -34.66
CA ASP A 198 15.45 -0.61 -35.69
C ASP A 198 14.08 -1.02 -36.27
N THR A 199 13.79 -0.62 -37.51
CA THR A 199 12.56 -1.04 -38.21
C THR A 199 12.66 -2.51 -38.57
N LEU A 200 11.78 -3.34 -38.01
CA LEU A 200 11.52 -4.68 -38.53
C LEU A 200 11.03 -4.51 -39.97
N SER A 201 11.72 -5.10 -40.94
CA SER A 201 11.37 -4.93 -42.35
C SER A 201 10.59 -6.14 -42.84
N GLY A 202 9.37 -5.93 -43.36
CA GLY A 202 8.64 -6.84 -44.23
C GLY A 202 8.12 -8.15 -43.61
N GLU A 203 8.56 -8.52 -42.42
CA GLU A 203 8.17 -9.74 -41.70
C GLU A 203 7.30 -9.46 -40.46
N ASP A 204 6.86 -8.22 -40.26
CA ASP A 204 6.15 -7.75 -39.05
C ASP A 204 4.93 -8.59 -38.70
N GLN A 205 4.13 -8.97 -39.70
CA GLN A 205 2.95 -9.80 -39.48
C GLN A 205 3.33 -11.23 -39.08
N ALA A 206 4.37 -11.81 -39.70
CA ALA A 206 4.82 -13.15 -39.36
C ALA A 206 5.44 -13.19 -37.95
N ILE A 207 6.22 -12.18 -37.58
CA ILE A 207 6.78 -12.03 -36.23
C ILE A 207 5.66 -11.85 -35.21
N TYR A 208 4.68 -10.99 -35.48
CA TYR A 208 3.51 -10.81 -34.62
C TYR A 208 2.72 -12.12 -34.46
N ASP A 209 2.41 -12.80 -35.56
CA ASP A 209 1.71 -14.07 -35.57
C ASP A 209 2.46 -15.15 -34.76
N ILE A 210 3.80 -15.19 -34.87
CA ILE A 210 4.65 -16.06 -34.05
C ILE A 210 4.51 -15.69 -32.58
N MET A 211 4.67 -14.42 -32.20
CA MET A 211 4.59 -13.99 -30.81
C MET A 211 3.22 -14.30 -30.17
N THR A 212 2.14 -14.29 -30.95
CA THR A 212 0.79 -14.51 -30.44
C THR A 212 0.29 -15.96 -30.53
N ASN A 213 0.82 -16.77 -31.46
CA ASN A 213 0.26 -18.10 -31.78
C ASN A 213 1.30 -19.24 -31.83
N SER A 214 2.54 -19.03 -31.37
CA SER A 214 3.58 -20.06 -31.36
C SER A 214 3.76 -20.75 -30.01
N GLY A 215 4.33 -21.96 -30.04
CA GLY A 215 4.96 -22.54 -28.86
C GLY A 215 6.31 -21.86 -28.62
N ASN A 216 6.77 -21.84 -27.38
CA ASN A 216 8.11 -21.38 -27.05
C ASN A 216 8.83 -22.38 -26.14
N TYR A 217 10.17 -22.32 -26.14
CA TYR A 217 10.97 -23.06 -25.18
C TYR A 217 12.20 -22.23 -24.75
N PRO A 218 12.57 -22.27 -23.46
CA PRO A 218 13.74 -21.57 -22.97
C PRO A 218 15.02 -22.35 -23.29
N SER A 219 16.12 -21.63 -23.50
CA SER A 219 17.47 -22.18 -23.52
C SER A 219 18.47 -21.22 -22.89
N LYS A 220 19.66 -21.75 -22.55
CA LYS A 220 20.77 -20.98 -21.99
C LYS A 220 21.95 -21.05 -22.94
N ASN A 221 22.46 -19.88 -23.34
CA ASN A 221 23.65 -19.78 -24.18
C ASN A 221 24.66 -18.83 -23.51
N GLY A 222 25.65 -19.41 -22.81
CA GLY A 222 26.58 -18.65 -21.98
C GLY A 222 25.86 -17.91 -20.84
N ASP A 223 26.10 -16.60 -20.77
CA ASP A 223 25.49 -15.70 -19.77
C ASP A 223 24.08 -15.21 -20.16
N ASN A 224 23.56 -15.64 -21.31
CA ASN A 224 22.25 -15.21 -21.78
C ASN A 224 21.17 -16.26 -21.52
N ALA A 225 20.02 -15.82 -21.01
CA ALA A 225 18.76 -16.55 -21.11
C ALA A 225 18.14 -16.25 -22.49
N THR A 226 17.68 -17.27 -23.20
CA THR A 226 17.08 -17.12 -24.54
C THR A 226 15.74 -17.83 -24.61
N LEU A 227 14.71 -17.15 -25.08
CA LEU A 227 13.40 -17.73 -25.38
C LEU A 227 13.28 -17.93 -26.89
N HIS A 228 13.07 -19.19 -27.31
CA HIS A 228 12.91 -19.59 -28.71
C HIS A 228 11.43 -19.66 -29.02
N PHE A 229 10.99 -19.01 -30.09
CA PHE A 229 9.62 -19.09 -30.57
C PHE A 229 9.57 -19.94 -31.85
N VAL A 230 8.67 -20.93 -31.88
CA VAL A 230 8.52 -21.88 -33.00
C VAL A 230 7.08 -21.88 -33.50
N SER A 231 6.87 -21.40 -34.72
CA SER A 231 5.56 -21.41 -35.37
C SER A 231 5.46 -22.49 -36.44
N PHE A 232 4.39 -23.28 -36.36
CA PHE A 232 4.05 -24.24 -37.42
C PHE A 232 3.67 -23.56 -38.74
N GLN A 233 3.22 -22.30 -38.70
CA GLN A 233 2.85 -21.53 -39.88
C GLN A 233 4.07 -20.95 -40.60
N TYR A 234 5.17 -20.74 -39.87
CA TYR A 234 6.43 -20.21 -40.38
C TYR A 234 7.61 -21.07 -39.90
N PRO A 235 7.70 -22.35 -40.33
CA PRO A 235 8.67 -23.29 -39.79
C PRO A 235 10.12 -22.89 -40.08
N ASP A 236 10.34 -22.12 -41.13
CA ASP A 236 11.66 -21.65 -41.51
C ASP A 236 12.08 -20.38 -40.76
N LEU A 237 11.18 -19.73 -40.01
CA LEU A 237 11.49 -18.49 -39.28
C LEU A 237 11.90 -18.80 -37.84
N ILE A 238 13.08 -18.32 -37.47
CA ILE A 238 13.66 -18.39 -36.14
C ILE A 238 13.46 -17.02 -35.48
N LEU A 239 12.75 -17.00 -34.36
CA LEU A 239 12.57 -15.82 -33.52
C LEU A 239 13.10 -16.13 -32.13
N GLU A 240 14.14 -15.42 -31.73
CA GLU A 240 14.79 -15.58 -30.42
C GLU A 240 14.80 -14.27 -29.66
N PHE A 241 14.44 -14.33 -28.38
CA PHE A 241 14.56 -13.22 -27.44
C PHE A 241 15.64 -13.58 -26.42
N SER A 242 16.75 -12.85 -26.42
CA SER A 242 17.87 -13.14 -25.52
C SER A 242 18.20 -11.94 -24.64
N THR A 243 18.60 -12.19 -23.39
CA THR A 243 19.02 -11.16 -22.44
C THR A 243 20.08 -11.72 -21.51
N LYS A 244 20.96 -10.85 -21.00
CA LYS A 244 22.02 -11.26 -20.05
C LYS A 244 21.41 -11.51 -18.69
N MET A 245 21.71 -12.65 -18.06
CA MET A 245 21.28 -12.95 -16.68
C MET A 245 21.76 -11.92 -15.63
N ALA A 246 22.78 -11.13 -15.95
CA ALA A 246 23.22 -10.04 -15.07
C ALA A 246 22.38 -8.76 -15.23
N ASP A 247 21.75 -8.57 -16.39
CA ASP A 247 20.76 -7.51 -16.65
C ASP A 247 19.34 -7.97 -16.31
N ASP A 248 19.18 -9.26 -16.01
CA ASP A 248 17.91 -9.96 -15.89
C ASP A 248 17.87 -10.75 -14.57
N ILE A 249 17.15 -10.23 -13.57
CA ILE A 249 16.68 -11.05 -12.43
C ILE A 249 15.51 -11.91 -12.95
N VAL A 250 15.75 -12.67 -14.01
CA VAL A 250 14.88 -13.75 -14.47
C VAL A 250 15.59 -15.03 -14.11
N THR A 251 15.43 -15.38 -12.84
CA THR A 251 15.41 -16.79 -12.44
C THR A 251 14.01 -17.21 -12.01
N ASP A 252 12.98 -16.45 -12.37
CA ASP A 252 11.59 -16.87 -12.24
C ASP A 252 11.02 -17.13 -13.64
N THR A 253 11.09 -18.38 -14.06
CA THR A 253 11.02 -18.85 -15.45
C THR A 253 9.60 -19.06 -15.98
N SER A 254 8.61 -18.24 -15.62
CA SER A 254 7.19 -18.53 -15.90
C SER A 254 6.40 -17.38 -16.53
N PHE A 255 6.89 -16.78 -17.62
CA PHE A 255 6.09 -15.92 -18.50
C PHE A 255 6.01 -16.47 -19.94
N PRO A 256 4.87 -17.07 -20.36
CA PRO A 256 4.56 -17.31 -21.76
C PRO A 256 3.38 -16.42 -22.19
N GLY A 257 3.67 -15.32 -22.89
CA GLY A 257 2.64 -14.48 -23.49
C GLY A 257 3.18 -13.10 -23.84
N GLY A 258 2.99 -12.68 -25.09
CA GLY A 258 3.68 -11.55 -25.69
C GLY A 258 3.47 -10.19 -25.01
N GLY A 259 4.57 -9.42 -24.97
CA GLY A 259 4.57 -8.09 -25.58
C GLY A 259 3.65 -7.02 -25.00
N GLN A 260 3.56 -6.90 -23.69
CA GLN A 260 3.65 -5.59 -23.04
C GLN A 260 4.71 -5.70 -21.96
N ILE A 261 5.42 -4.62 -21.67
CA ILE A 261 6.21 -4.53 -20.46
C ILE A 261 5.17 -4.52 -19.32
N ALA A 262 4.60 -5.66 -18.94
CA ALA A 262 3.66 -5.74 -17.85
C ALA A 262 4.47 -5.57 -16.56
N ARG A 263 4.69 -4.31 -16.15
CA ARG A 263 5.13 -4.00 -14.78
C ARG A 263 3.90 -4.19 -13.90
N THR A 264 3.54 -5.43 -13.59
CA THR A 264 2.62 -5.64 -12.48
C THR A 264 3.37 -5.24 -11.21
N LEU A 265 2.82 -4.24 -10.51
CA LEU A 265 3.25 -3.86 -9.18
C LEU A 265 2.89 -5.01 -8.23
N HIS A 266 3.77 -6.01 -8.13
CA HIS A 266 3.65 -7.07 -7.16
C HIS A 266 4.31 -6.63 -5.85
N PRO A 267 3.63 -6.79 -4.69
CA PRO A 267 4.28 -6.67 -3.40
C PRO A 267 5.55 -7.54 -3.34
N GLN A 268 6.58 -7.09 -2.62
CA GLN A 268 7.77 -7.91 -2.47
C GLN A 268 7.44 -9.15 -1.62
N PRO A 269 8.25 -10.22 -1.68
CA PRO A 269 8.04 -11.40 -0.81
C PRO A 269 7.94 -11.05 0.69
N LYS A 270 8.65 -10.01 1.16
CA LYS A 270 8.55 -9.52 2.55
C LYS A 270 7.17 -8.94 2.87
N ASP A 271 6.55 -8.25 1.91
CA ASP A 271 5.25 -7.60 2.08
C ASP A 271 4.13 -8.67 2.01
N HIS A 272 4.29 -9.65 1.12
CA HIS A 272 3.44 -10.86 1.12
C HIS A 272 3.49 -11.60 2.45
N LYS A 273 4.68 -11.72 3.05
CA LYS A 273 4.82 -12.29 4.38
C LYS A 273 4.14 -11.44 5.45
N ALA A 274 4.33 -10.11 5.44
CA ALA A 274 3.69 -9.22 6.41
C ALA A 274 2.16 -9.31 6.34
N MET A 275 1.59 -9.34 5.13
CA MET A 275 0.15 -9.58 4.94
C MET A 275 -0.29 -10.95 5.47
N ALA A 276 0.48 -12.01 5.20
CA ALA A 276 0.18 -13.34 5.70
C ALA A 276 0.23 -13.40 7.25
N ASP A 277 1.18 -12.72 7.88
CA ASP A 277 1.31 -12.65 9.34
C ASP A 277 0.09 -11.97 9.98
N ILE A 278 -0.40 -10.85 9.41
CA ILE A 278 -1.63 -10.19 9.87
C ILE A 278 -2.84 -11.14 9.77
N ILE A 279 -2.94 -11.88 8.66
CA ILE A 279 -4.02 -12.85 8.46
C ILE A 279 -3.91 -13.99 9.48
N PHE A 280 -2.70 -14.49 9.76
CA PHE A 280 -2.48 -15.54 10.76
C PHE A 280 -2.89 -15.12 12.15
N ASP A 281 -2.46 -13.93 12.59
CA ASP A 281 -2.80 -13.42 13.91
C ASP A 281 -4.32 -13.29 14.07
N ARG A 282 -5.02 -12.89 13.00
CA ARG A 282 -6.48 -12.79 13.00
C ARG A 282 -7.16 -14.16 13.07
N LEU A 283 -6.75 -15.10 12.23
CA LEU A 283 -7.30 -16.46 12.22
C LEU A 283 -7.06 -17.17 13.57
N ALA A 284 -5.88 -17.00 14.16
CA ALA A 284 -5.55 -17.58 15.46
C ALA A 284 -6.46 -17.06 16.60
N GLN A 285 -6.83 -15.77 16.56
CA GLN A 285 -7.79 -15.17 17.51
C GLN A 285 -9.17 -15.81 17.38
N ASP A 286 -9.67 -15.96 16.15
CA ASP A 286 -11.03 -16.45 15.92
C ASP A 286 -11.18 -17.95 16.23
N PHE A 287 -10.16 -18.75 15.94
CA PHE A 287 -10.18 -20.19 16.17
C PHE A 287 -9.76 -20.62 17.58
N HIS A 288 -9.52 -19.67 18.50
CA HIS A 288 -9.29 -19.91 19.92
C HIS A 288 -8.22 -20.99 20.19
N PHE A 289 -6.97 -20.77 19.75
CA PHE A 289 -5.89 -21.55 20.35
C PHE A 289 -5.86 -21.26 21.85
N PRO A 290 -5.98 -22.27 22.73
CA PRO A 290 -5.73 -22.03 24.13
C PRO A 290 -4.29 -21.53 24.26
N PRO A 291 -4.04 -20.39 24.93
CA PRO A 291 -2.69 -20.01 25.27
C PRO A 291 -2.04 -21.18 26.02
N THR A 292 -0.76 -21.43 25.73
CA THR A 292 0.10 -22.41 26.40
C THR A 292 -0.20 -22.42 27.91
N PRO A 293 -0.38 -23.60 28.55
CA PRO A 293 -1.08 -23.72 29.83
C PRO A 293 -0.44 -22.87 30.93
N SER A 294 -1.16 -21.82 31.33
CA SER A 294 -0.98 -21.20 32.64
C SER A 294 -2.26 -21.43 33.46
N HIS A 295 -2.05 -21.60 34.76
CA HIS A 295 -2.96 -21.93 35.86
C HIS A 295 -4.50 -21.81 35.67
N PRO A 296 -5.29 -22.65 36.37
CA PRO A 296 -6.74 -22.71 36.23
C PRO A 296 -7.40 -21.34 36.41
N ILE A 297 -8.02 -20.84 35.34
CA ILE A 297 -8.75 -19.58 35.35
C ILE A 297 -10.19 -19.82 35.86
N PRO A 298 -10.64 -19.06 36.87
CA PRO A 298 -12.01 -19.11 37.37
C PRO A 298 -13.01 -18.55 36.35
N VAL A 299 -14.27 -19.00 36.48
CA VAL A 299 -15.47 -18.63 35.70
C VAL A 299 -15.43 -17.17 35.20
N PRO A 300 -15.71 -16.90 33.91
CA PRO A 300 -15.62 -15.56 33.35
C PRO A 300 -16.70 -14.66 33.96
N VAL A 301 -16.29 -13.83 34.90
CA VAL A 301 -16.95 -12.57 35.22
C VAL A 301 -16.86 -11.74 33.94
N SER A 302 -17.99 -11.17 33.48
CA SER A 302 -18.02 -10.23 32.36
C SER A 302 -16.81 -9.31 32.42
N ALA A 303 -15.93 -9.40 31.42
CA ALA A 303 -14.72 -8.60 31.39
C ALA A 303 -15.13 -7.13 31.55
N PRO A 304 -14.57 -6.40 32.53
CA PRO A 304 -14.83 -4.98 32.64
C PRO A 304 -14.54 -4.33 31.28
N ALA A 305 -15.36 -3.35 30.88
CA ALA A 305 -15.12 -2.58 29.66
C ALA A 305 -13.64 -2.15 29.65
N PRO A 306 -12.92 -2.31 28.52
CA PRO A 306 -11.52 -1.96 28.44
C PRO A 306 -11.33 -0.53 28.95
N ALA A 307 -10.32 -0.35 29.78
CA ALA A 307 -9.98 0.98 30.28
C ALA A 307 -9.78 1.92 29.08
N PRO A 308 -10.29 3.15 29.15
CA PRO A 308 -10.14 4.08 28.03
C PRO A 308 -8.65 4.33 27.78
N SER A 309 -8.22 4.20 26.52
CA SER A 309 -6.81 4.35 26.13
C SER A 309 -6.33 5.80 26.28
N LYS A 310 -5.05 5.96 26.62
CA LYS A 310 -4.40 7.28 26.67
C LYS A 310 -4.00 7.73 25.27
N ALA A 311 -3.90 9.04 25.08
CA ALA A 311 -3.47 9.61 23.82
C ALA A 311 -2.68 10.90 24.02
N ILE A 312 -1.78 11.19 23.09
CA ILE A 312 -1.14 12.48 22.93
C ILE A 312 -1.89 13.25 21.85
N GLY A 313 -2.43 14.42 22.20
CA GLY A 313 -3.01 15.37 21.26
C GLY A 313 -2.04 16.52 20.98
N VAL A 314 -1.86 16.88 19.72
CA VAL A 314 -1.07 18.05 19.30
C VAL A 314 -2.01 19.11 18.76
N VAL A 315 -1.98 20.29 19.38
CA VAL A 315 -2.76 21.45 18.97
C VAL A 315 -1.86 22.58 18.52
N ILE A 316 -2.31 23.38 17.56
CA ILE A 316 -1.73 24.70 17.31
C ILE A 316 -2.46 25.71 18.19
N GLU A 317 -1.71 26.54 18.91
CA GLU A 317 -2.22 27.63 19.73
C GLU A 317 -1.75 28.98 19.19
N TYR A 318 -2.68 29.92 19.17
CA TYR A 318 -2.45 31.30 18.77
C TYR A 318 -3.07 32.27 19.79
N PHE A 319 -2.33 33.31 20.17
CA PHE A 319 -2.83 34.35 21.07
C PHE A 319 -3.21 35.59 20.27
N GLY A 320 -4.51 35.90 20.23
CA GLY A 320 -5.03 37.13 19.63
C GLY A 320 -5.25 38.21 20.69
N MET A 321 -4.90 39.46 20.37
CA MET A 321 -5.34 40.59 21.19
C MET A 321 -6.85 40.81 21.02
N PRO A 322 -7.61 41.08 22.09
CA PRO A 322 -9.04 41.37 21.98
C PRO A 322 -9.31 42.56 21.05
N GLY A 323 -10.08 42.35 19.98
CA GLY A 323 -10.50 43.42 19.08
C GLY A 323 -9.54 43.77 17.95
N GLN A 324 -8.46 42.99 17.77
CA GLN A 324 -7.66 43.02 16.54
C GLN A 324 -7.70 41.64 15.88
N ASP A 325 -8.22 41.59 14.65
CA ASP A 325 -8.22 40.37 13.83
C ASP A 325 -6.80 39.99 13.35
N GLN A 326 -5.82 40.87 13.58
CA GLN A 326 -4.40 40.60 13.34
C GLN A 326 -3.63 40.67 14.66
N ALA A 327 -2.88 39.62 14.99
CA ALA A 327 -1.99 39.70 16.14
C ALA A 327 -0.93 40.79 15.94
N PRO A 328 -0.50 41.44 17.03
CA PRO A 328 0.75 42.19 17.00
C PRO A 328 1.89 41.26 16.54
N PRO A 329 2.86 41.78 15.79
CA PRO A 329 3.97 41.00 15.21
C PRO A 329 4.85 40.27 16.24
N SER A 330 4.63 40.48 17.54
CA SER A 330 5.41 39.88 18.63
C SER A 330 4.86 38.56 19.17
N VAL A 331 3.70 38.09 18.71
CA VAL A 331 3.07 36.88 19.27
C VAL A 331 3.26 35.70 18.32
N SER A 332 4.22 34.84 18.65
CA SER A 332 4.49 33.62 17.89
C SER A 332 3.49 32.52 18.24
N PRO A 333 2.90 31.81 17.26
CA PRO A 333 2.10 30.63 17.55
C PRO A 333 2.96 29.53 18.20
N SER A 334 2.30 28.56 18.81
CA SER A 334 2.99 27.43 19.45
C SER A 334 2.30 26.13 19.13
N TRP A 335 3.09 25.07 18.97
CA TRP A 335 2.61 23.71 19.13
C TRP A 335 2.48 23.43 20.62
N VAL A 336 1.32 22.94 21.03
CA VAL A 336 1.05 22.54 22.41
C VAL A 336 0.64 21.09 22.40
N LEU A 337 1.35 20.28 23.16
CA LEU A 337 1.12 18.84 23.26
C LEU A 337 0.41 18.57 24.58
N PHE A 338 -0.64 17.77 24.50
CA PHE A 338 -1.47 17.38 25.62
C PHE A 338 -1.47 15.87 25.80
N GLN A 339 -1.40 15.42 27.04
CA GLN A 339 -1.82 14.08 27.42
C GLN A 339 -3.34 14.10 27.65
N THR A 340 -4.07 13.23 26.96
CA THR A 340 -5.54 13.14 27.00
C THR A 340 -6.01 11.68 27.01
N THR A 341 -7.32 11.47 27.07
CA THR A 341 -7.97 10.19 26.83
C THR A 341 -8.41 10.11 25.37
N LEU A 342 -8.23 8.96 24.72
CA LEU A 342 -8.65 8.78 23.33
C LEU A 342 -10.12 9.15 23.14
N GLY A 343 -10.40 9.94 22.10
CA GLY A 343 -11.74 10.43 21.76
C GLY A 343 -12.23 11.61 22.60
N LYS A 344 -11.42 12.12 23.53
CA LYS A 344 -11.70 13.37 24.25
C LYS A 344 -10.86 14.51 23.70
N SER A 345 -11.54 15.63 23.43
CA SER A 345 -10.91 16.87 22.99
C SER A 345 -9.95 17.41 24.05
N GLU A 346 -8.71 17.63 23.63
CA GLU A 346 -7.61 18.27 24.34
C GLU A 346 -7.60 19.80 24.17
N VAL A 347 -8.35 20.31 23.20
CA VAL A 347 -8.47 21.74 22.90
C VAL A 347 -8.92 22.51 24.14
N CYS A 348 -8.19 23.57 24.45
CA CYS A 348 -8.29 24.43 25.62
C CYS A 348 -8.01 23.74 26.96
N GLY A 349 -7.30 22.60 26.97
CA GLY A 349 -7.07 21.82 28.20
C GLY A 349 -8.36 21.26 28.80
N ASN A 350 -9.39 21.09 27.99
CA ASN A 350 -10.67 20.57 28.45
C ASN A 350 -10.59 19.07 28.77
N ASN A 351 -11.62 18.56 29.45
CA ASN A 351 -11.82 17.12 29.67
C ASN A 351 -10.70 16.37 30.41
N GLY A 352 -9.88 17.09 31.18
CA GLY A 352 -8.76 16.50 31.91
C GLY A 352 -7.49 16.33 31.07
N ALA A 353 -7.42 16.98 29.90
CA ALA A 353 -6.18 17.04 29.13
C ALA A 353 -5.12 17.87 29.87
N THR A 354 -3.91 17.34 29.98
CA THR A 354 -2.78 17.97 30.68
C THR A 354 -1.73 18.40 29.67
N GLU A 355 -1.34 19.68 29.69
CA GLU A 355 -0.25 20.19 28.84
C GLU A 355 1.07 19.57 29.29
N ILE A 356 1.77 18.90 28.37
CA ILE A 356 3.01 18.16 28.65
C ILE A 356 4.21 18.74 27.90
N SER A 357 3.99 19.48 26.81
CA SER A 357 5.07 20.14 26.07
C SER A 357 4.53 21.33 25.26
N ARG A 358 5.40 22.32 25.04
CA ARG A 358 5.08 23.54 24.29
C ARG A 358 6.28 24.01 23.50
N VAL A 359 6.08 24.20 22.20
CA VAL A 359 7.14 24.57 21.26
C VAL A 359 6.71 25.78 20.45
N LYS A 360 7.48 26.87 20.54
CA LYS A 360 7.22 28.08 19.76
C LYS A 360 7.51 27.83 18.29
N ILE A 361 6.60 28.28 17.43
CA ILE A 361 6.73 28.20 15.98
C ILE A 361 7.31 29.51 15.47
N ASN A 362 8.23 29.44 14.50
CA ASN A 362 8.71 30.63 13.82
C ASN A 362 7.57 31.22 12.96
N PRO A 363 7.07 32.45 13.23
CA PRO A 363 5.99 33.04 12.46
C PRO A 363 6.30 33.18 10.96
N ASP A 364 7.57 33.25 10.57
CA ASP A 364 7.97 33.33 9.16
C ASP A 364 7.78 32.01 8.39
N THR A 365 7.53 30.91 9.10
CA THR A 365 7.40 29.55 8.51
C THR A 365 5.96 29.11 8.31
N ILE A 366 4.98 29.91 8.73
CA ILE A 366 3.57 29.53 8.71
C ILE A 366 2.69 30.70 8.28
N ASP A 367 1.73 30.46 7.39
CA ASP A 367 0.72 31.46 7.05
C ASP A 367 -0.27 31.62 8.21
N MET A 368 -0.02 32.63 9.03
CA MET A 368 -0.81 32.95 10.22
C MET A 368 -2.29 33.17 9.94
N ASN A 369 -2.65 33.64 8.74
CA ASN A 369 -4.04 33.90 8.40
C ASN A 369 -4.81 32.60 8.16
N ASN A 370 -4.11 31.55 7.72
CA ASN A 370 -4.71 30.27 7.35
C ASN A 370 -4.43 29.16 8.39
N ALA A 371 -3.43 29.32 9.25
CA ALA A 371 -2.95 28.28 10.17
C ALA A 371 -4.02 27.72 11.13
N LEU A 372 -5.09 28.47 11.43
CA LEU A 372 -6.18 27.99 12.27
C LEU A 372 -7.29 27.28 11.49
N GLU A 373 -7.50 27.64 10.22
CA GLU A 373 -8.51 27.05 9.35
C GLU A 373 -7.97 25.84 8.59
N ASN A 374 -6.71 25.89 8.20
CA ASN A 374 -5.96 24.79 7.59
C ASN A 374 -4.59 24.66 8.26
N PRO A 375 -4.54 24.09 9.49
CA PRO A 375 -3.29 23.94 10.20
C PRO A 375 -2.31 23.05 9.43
N PRO A 376 -1.03 23.46 9.29
CA PRO A 376 0.00 22.58 8.75
C PRO A 376 0.27 21.42 9.70
N TRP A 377 1.06 20.45 9.25
CA TRP A 377 1.56 19.41 10.14
C TRP A 377 2.65 19.95 11.07
N PRO A 378 2.76 19.44 12.31
CA PRO A 378 3.69 19.94 13.31
C PRO A 378 5.12 19.47 13.06
N GLY A 379 5.77 19.98 12.02
CA GLY A 379 7.13 19.62 11.65
C GLY A 379 8.14 19.90 12.77
N GLY A 380 8.96 18.91 13.10
CA GLY A 380 9.99 18.99 14.14
C GLY A 380 10.19 17.69 14.91
N SER A 381 11.05 17.79 15.93
CA SER A 381 11.21 16.79 16.98
C SER A 381 10.87 17.44 18.31
N PHE A 382 9.92 16.86 19.04
CA PHE A 382 9.46 17.38 20.32
C PHE A 382 9.66 16.32 21.40
N ASP A 383 10.47 16.64 22.39
CA ASP A 383 10.58 15.81 23.58
C ASP A 383 9.33 16.02 24.45
N ILE A 384 8.80 14.90 24.95
CA ILE A 384 7.55 14.83 25.69
C ILE A 384 7.81 14.08 26.98
N ASP A 385 7.43 14.70 28.10
CA ASP A 385 7.44 14.05 29.40
C ASP A 385 6.00 13.62 29.73
N VAL A 386 5.75 12.31 29.68
CA VAL A 386 4.46 11.72 30.01
C VAL A 386 4.55 11.25 31.46
N GLU A 387 3.65 11.75 32.31
CA GLU A 387 3.64 11.40 33.73
C GLU A 387 3.66 9.87 33.90
N ASP A 388 4.61 9.40 34.72
CA ASP A 388 4.82 8.00 35.11
C ASP A 388 5.30 7.01 34.01
N GLU A 389 5.51 7.45 32.77
CA GLU A 389 5.84 6.53 31.66
C GLU A 389 7.20 6.78 30.99
N GLY A 390 7.83 7.93 31.25
CA GLY A 390 9.20 8.25 30.88
C GLY A 390 9.33 9.20 29.69
N ALA A 391 10.51 9.21 29.06
CA ALA A 391 10.82 10.14 27.97
C ALA A 391 10.29 9.65 26.62
N TYR A 392 9.31 10.37 26.07
CA TYR A 392 8.76 10.18 24.74
C TYR A 392 9.31 11.26 23.80
N GLN A 393 9.26 10.97 22.50
CA GLN A 393 9.60 11.92 21.46
C GLN A 393 8.57 11.84 20.34
N PHE A 394 7.99 12.97 19.97
CA PHE A 394 7.17 13.09 18.78
C PHE A 394 8.04 13.57 17.62
N LEU A 395 7.98 12.84 16.50
CA LEU A 395 8.72 13.15 15.29
C LEU A 395 7.76 13.35 14.12
N CYS A 396 7.87 14.50 13.45
CA CYS A 396 7.10 14.82 12.25
C CYS A 396 7.98 15.61 11.28
N ASP A 397 7.97 15.25 10.01
CA ASP A 397 8.73 15.96 8.98
C ASP A 397 7.97 17.13 8.34
N GLY A 398 6.73 17.38 8.79
CA GLY A 398 5.84 18.40 8.26
C GLY A 398 4.99 17.95 7.07
N SER A 399 5.10 16.70 6.61
CA SER A 399 4.29 16.16 5.50
C SER A 399 3.10 15.31 5.95
N ASN A 400 3.12 14.79 7.19
CA ASN A 400 2.09 13.90 7.72
C ASN A 400 1.84 14.11 9.22
N ALA A 401 1.01 13.27 9.84
CA ALA A 401 0.67 13.37 11.25
C ALA A 401 1.82 13.03 12.23
N GLY A 402 2.94 12.51 11.75
CA GLY A 402 4.10 12.16 12.57
C GLY A 402 3.99 10.80 13.27
N THR A 403 4.95 10.55 14.15
CA THR A 403 5.13 9.28 14.88
C THR A 403 5.52 9.55 16.32
N LEU A 404 5.11 8.67 17.23
CA LEU A 404 5.49 8.71 18.64
C LEU A 404 6.55 7.64 18.93
N TRP A 405 7.61 8.06 19.61
CA TRP A 405 8.76 7.22 19.96
C TRP A 405 8.91 7.18 21.48
N CYS A 406 9.31 6.03 22.00
CA CYS A 406 9.69 5.86 23.40
C CYS A 406 11.09 5.25 23.44
N ARG A 407 12.05 5.94 24.09
CA ARG A 407 13.44 5.48 24.25
C ARG A 407 14.11 5.05 22.93
N GLY A 408 13.83 5.78 21.84
CA GLY A 408 14.40 5.52 20.52
C GLY A 408 13.77 4.34 19.77
N GLN A 409 12.69 3.76 20.28
CA GLN A 409 11.86 2.79 19.57
C GLN A 409 10.56 3.44 19.10
N LEU A 410 10.16 3.14 17.87
CA LEU A 410 8.87 3.55 17.33
C LEU A 410 7.77 2.86 18.16
N LEU A 411 6.89 3.65 18.76
CA LEU A 411 5.78 3.14 19.54
C LEU A 411 4.51 3.05 18.69
N THR A 412 4.16 4.14 18.01
CA THR A 412 2.97 4.21 17.17
C THR A 412 3.10 5.26 16.08
N SER A 413 2.34 5.07 15.00
CA SER A 413 2.10 6.11 13.99
C SER A 413 0.91 6.97 14.43
N CYS A 414 1.05 8.28 14.30
CA CYS A 414 -0.03 9.19 14.65
C CYS A 414 -0.98 9.37 13.46
N ARG A 415 -2.16 9.92 13.73
CA ARG A 415 -3.14 10.27 12.69
C ARG A 415 -3.61 11.71 12.85
N GLY A 416 -4.15 12.28 11.77
CA GLY A 416 -4.78 13.59 11.84
C GLY A 416 -5.96 13.56 12.80
N ASP A 417 -6.09 14.59 13.66
CA ASP A 417 -7.27 14.72 14.49
C ASP A 417 -8.53 14.86 13.59
N PRO A 418 -9.65 14.18 13.88
CA PRO A 418 -10.87 14.29 13.07
C PRO A 418 -11.42 15.72 12.92
N ASN A 419 -11.05 16.61 13.83
CA ASN A 419 -11.44 18.02 13.81
C ASN A 419 -10.40 18.94 13.15
N LYS A 420 -9.27 18.40 12.65
CA LYS A 420 -8.27 19.18 11.90
C LYS A 420 -8.95 19.93 10.75
N GLY A 421 -8.78 21.24 10.74
CA GLY A 421 -9.35 22.13 9.72
C GLY A 421 -10.85 22.38 9.82
N ARG A 422 -11.50 22.02 10.94
CA ARG A 422 -12.92 22.33 11.20
C ARG A 422 -13.14 23.64 11.97
N GLY A 423 -12.08 24.45 12.10
CA GLY A 423 -12.11 25.77 12.73
C GLY A 423 -11.69 25.76 14.20
N SER A 424 -10.96 26.82 14.59
CA SER A 424 -10.38 26.94 15.93
C SER A 424 -11.41 27.20 17.03
N THR A 425 -11.15 26.69 18.23
CA THR A 425 -11.91 27.01 19.45
C THR A 425 -11.25 28.17 20.18
N GLN A 426 -12.05 29.16 20.59
CA GLN A 426 -11.59 30.21 21.48
C GLN A 426 -11.51 29.68 22.92
N CYS A 427 -10.29 29.60 23.44
CA CYS A 427 -10.05 29.30 24.84
C CYS A 427 -10.27 30.57 25.67
N GLY A 428 -10.74 30.42 26.91
CA GLY A 428 -11.08 31.54 27.79
C GLY A 428 -9.92 32.55 27.94
N ASN A 429 -10.22 33.72 28.52
CA ASN A 429 -9.19 34.72 28.79
C ASN A 429 -8.09 34.11 29.67
N ARG A 430 -6.93 33.83 29.10
CA ARG A 430 -5.68 33.69 29.86
C ARG A 430 -5.19 35.11 30.16
N ASP A 431 -4.35 35.27 31.17
CA ASP A 431 -3.85 36.59 31.60
C ASP A 431 -3.19 37.38 30.46
N ASP A 432 -2.79 36.70 29.37
CA ASP A 432 -2.13 37.24 28.18
C ASP A 432 -3.05 37.48 26.97
N GLY A 433 -4.37 37.23 27.09
CA GLY A 433 -5.35 37.47 26.03
C GLY A 433 -6.22 36.26 25.67
N LYS A 434 -6.87 36.33 24.51
CA LYS A 434 -7.78 35.29 24.01
C LYS A 434 -7.00 34.30 23.15
N ALA A 435 -6.70 33.13 23.70
CA ALA A 435 -6.09 32.04 22.95
C ALA A 435 -7.12 31.39 22.01
N LYS A 436 -6.70 31.04 20.81
CA LYS A 436 -7.42 30.15 19.90
C LYS A 436 -6.60 28.89 19.72
N GLN A 437 -7.24 27.74 19.81
CA GLN A 437 -6.60 26.45 19.65
C GLN A 437 -7.31 25.62 18.59
N GLN A 438 -6.55 24.81 17.88
CA GLN A 438 -7.04 23.89 16.85
C GLN A 438 -6.32 22.55 16.98
N ALA A 439 -7.06 21.45 17.11
CA ALA A 439 -6.50 20.10 17.12
C ALA A 439 -5.94 19.74 15.74
N VAL A 440 -4.80 19.04 15.72
CA VAL A 440 -4.07 18.72 14.49
C VAL A 440 -3.71 17.24 14.41
N VAL A 441 -3.14 16.67 15.48
CA VAL A 441 -2.66 15.28 15.50
C VAL A 441 -3.14 14.58 16.77
N ILE A 442 -3.43 13.27 16.65
CA ILE A 442 -3.62 12.38 17.79
C ILE A 442 -2.77 11.11 17.65
N CYS A 443 -2.10 10.71 18.73
CA CYS A 443 -1.29 9.50 18.84
C CYS A 443 -1.78 8.68 20.05
N GLU A 444 -2.25 7.45 19.84
CA GLU A 444 -2.66 6.53 20.91
C GLU A 444 -1.44 5.74 21.43
N TYR A 445 -1.30 5.61 22.75
CA TYR A 445 -0.13 4.94 23.36
C TYR A 445 -0.47 4.14 24.62
#